data_AF-A0A9Q5XYF0-F1
#
_entry.id   AF-A0A9Q5XYF0-F1
#
_cell.length_a   1.000
_cell.length_b   1.000
_cell.length_c   1.000
_cell.angle_alpha   90.00
_cell.angle_beta   90.00
_cell.angle_gamma   90.00
#
_symmetry.space_group_name_H-M   'P 1'
#
loop_
_entity.id
_entity.type
_entity.pdbx_description
1 polymer ?
#
loop_
_entity_poly.entity_id
_entity_poly.type
_entity_poly.pdbx_seq_one_letter_code
_entity_poly.pdbx_strand_id
1 'polypeptide(L)'
;MNSFSLLTTPWLPVRFKDGTTGKLAPVDLADENVVDIAAPRADLQGAAWQFLLGLLQTSFAPKDQRRWDDIWEDGLEAEKLREALLSLEHAFQFGPDSPSFMQDFDELKVKATSIASLLPDAPGKQTKERNTDHFIKRDTTQHLCLHCVPLALFSIQLNAPIGGRGYYPGLRGGGPLTTLIELLEYQGNQQTPLWRKLWLNVMPQDEADLPLPKTFDDLVFPWLAPTRTSELDGAVVTDEQVNKLQAYWGMPRRIRIDFKTTSIGNCDICGRQSDALLGLMSLKNYGVQYVMWRHPLTPYRLPLKEGGDFYSVKPQPGGLIWRDWLGLIEVGNSKNNTELPAQVVKLLNASNLKQTRVGLWGFGFDFEDMKVRCWYEHHFPLLLNKKEDLINRAFLEP
;
A
#
# COMPACT_ATOMS: atom_id res chain seq x y z
N MET A 1 19.47 12.56 16.32
CA MET A 1 18.88 12.61 14.97
C MET A 1 17.70 13.55 15.00
N ASN A 2 17.51 14.32 13.93
CA ASN A 2 16.34 15.19 13.77
C ASN A 2 15.28 14.47 12.94
N SER A 3 14.02 14.84 13.16
CA SER A 3 12.92 14.42 12.31
C SER A 3 13.08 14.99 10.89
N PHE A 4 12.54 14.28 9.89
CA PHE A 4 12.47 14.76 8.52
C PHE A 4 11.10 14.48 7.90
N SER A 5 10.73 15.27 6.91
CA SER A 5 9.47 15.11 6.18
C SER A 5 9.58 14.06 5.08
N LEU A 6 8.65 13.11 5.09
CA LEU A 6 8.48 12.12 4.03
C LEU A 6 7.86 12.71 2.76
N LEU A 7 7.46 13.98 2.74
CA LEU A 7 6.90 14.64 1.55
C LEU A 7 7.95 15.45 0.80
N THR A 8 8.82 16.16 1.52
CA THR A 8 9.79 17.10 0.92
C THR A 8 11.23 16.58 0.87
N THR A 9 11.58 15.57 1.67
CA THR A 9 12.91 14.96 1.63
C THR A 9 12.99 13.91 0.52
N PRO A 10 14.00 13.91 -0.36
CA PRO A 10 14.15 12.83 -1.34
C PRO A 10 14.51 11.51 -0.67
N TRP A 11 13.57 10.56 -0.66
CA TRP A 11 13.76 9.30 0.08
C TRP A 11 13.31 8.04 -0.65
N LEU A 12 12.30 8.12 -1.50
CA LEU A 12 11.78 6.99 -2.28
C LEU A 12 12.77 6.62 -3.39
N PRO A 13 13.19 5.35 -3.51
CA PRO A 13 14.10 4.96 -4.58
C PRO A 13 13.36 4.97 -5.92
N VAL A 14 13.95 5.63 -6.92
CA VAL A 14 13.35 5.76 -8.26
C VAL A 14 14.34 5.44 -9.36
N ARG A 15 13.80 5.15 -10.55
CA ARG A 15 14.53 5.02 -11.80
C ARG A 15 14.12 6.13 -12.75
N PHE A 16 15.11 6.70 -13.44
CA PHE A 16 14.92 7.74 -14.44
C PHE A 16 14.89 7.16 -15.87
N LYS A 17 14.45 7.98 -16.85
CA LYS A 17 14.40 7.61 -18.28
C LYS A 17 15.75 7.13 -18.82
N ASP A 18 16.85 7.70 -18.35
CA ASP A 18 18.22 7.31 -18.74
C ASP A 18 18.70 5.99 -18.12
N GLY A 19 17.87 5.35 -17.28
CA GLY A 19 18.17 4.09 -16.59
C GLY A 19 18.92 4.25 -15.27
N THR A 20 19.35 5.46 -14.90
CA THR A 20 19.98 5.71 -13.60
C THR A 20 18.96 5.61 -12.47
N THR A 21 19.47 5.43 -11.24
CA THR A 21 18.63 5.38 -10.03
C THR A 21 18.93 6.55 -9.11
N GLY A 22 17.89 7.04 -8.44
CA GLY A 22 17.99 8.18 -7.54
C GLY A 22 17.03 8.08 -6.37
N LYS A 23 16.71 9.24 -5.79
CA LYS A 23 15.68 9.37 -4.77
C LYS A 23 14.70 10.46 -5.19
N LEU A 24 13.42 10.23 -4.90
CA LEU A 24 12.32 11.16 -5.15
C LEU A 24 11.73 11.62 -3.82
N ALA A 25 11.41 12.90 -3.72
CA ALA A 25 10.49 13.42 -2.72
C ALA A 25 9.07 13.44 -3.33
N PRO A 26 8.01 13.02 -2.62
CA PRO A 26 6.65 13.04 -3.16
C PRO A 26 6.20 14.37 -3.77
N VAL A 27 6.68 15.52 -3.25
CA VAL A 27 6.41 16.84 -3.83
C VAL A 27 6.95 17.05 -5.24
N ASP A 28 7.89 16.22 -5.68
CA ASP A 28 8.51 16.26 -7.00
C ASP A 28 7.94 15.19 -7.95
N LEU A 29 6.81 14.54 -7.60
CA LEU A 29 6.24 13.43 -8.38
C LEU A 29 5.86 13.80 -9.82
N ALA A 30 5.62 15.09 -10.09
CA ALA A 30 5.37 15.63 -11.43
C ALA A 30 6.60 15.60 -12.36
N ASP A 31 7.78 15.17 -11.89
CA ASP A 31 8.96 15.03 -12.75
C ASP A 31 8.76 13.99 -13.86
N GLU A 32 8.68 14.50 -15.10
CA GLU A 32 8.55 13.73 -16.33
C GLU A 32 9.70 12.75 -16.58
N ASN A 33 10.85 12.91 -15.92
CA ASN A 33 12.01 12.02 -16.09
C ASN A 33 11.97 10.79 -15.20
N VAL A 34 11.14 10.78 -14.15
CA VAL A 34 11.01 9.64 -13.24
C VAL A 34 10.04 8.65 -13.85
N VAL A 35 10.50 7.41 -14.12
CA VAL A 35 9.67 6.41 -14.82
C VAL A 35 9.15 5.32 -13.91
N ASP A 36 9.78 5.02 -12.78
CA ASP A 36 9.27 4.04 -11.82
C ASP A 36 9.94 4.12 -10.45
N ILE A 37 9.35 3.43 -9.47
CA ILE A 37 10.02 3.09 -8.21
C ILE A 37 11.08 2.01 -8.50
N ALA A 38 12.21 2.09 -7.79
CA ALA A 38 13.32 1.15 -7.87
C ALA A 38 13.63 0.55 -6.49
N ALA A 39 12.61 -0.01 -5.83
CA ALA A 39 12.79 -0.60 -4.51
C ALA A 39 13.62 -1.90 -4.59
N PRO A 40 14.58 -2.13 -3.68
CA PRO A 40 15.39 -3.36 -3.69
C PRO A 40 14.61 -4.66 -3.44
N ARG A 41 13.38 -4.57 -2.93
CA ARG A 41 12.50 -5.70 -2.65
C ARG A 41 11.13 -5.45 -3.27
N ALA A 42 10.50 -6.51 -3.79
CA ALA A 42 9.20 -6.44 -4.46
C ALA A 42 8.06 -6.03 -3.50
N ASP A 43 8.10 -6.48 -2.24
CA ASP A 43 7.14 -6.06 -1.23
C ASP A 43 7.21 -4.55 -0.94
N LEU A 44 8.42 -4.00 -0.91
CA LEU A 44 8.65 -2.56 -0.77
C LEU A 44 8.33 -1.78 -2.04
N GLN A 45 8.47 -2.37 -3.23
CA GLN A 45 8.01 -1.79 -4.50
C GLN A 45 6.49 -1.55 -4.46
N GLY A 46 5.72 -2.58 -4.12
CA GLY A 46 4.27 -2.48 -3.97
C GLY A 46 3.85 -1.55 -2.83
N ALA A 47 4.61 -1.49 -1.73
CA ALA A 47 4.36 -0.55 -0.64
C ALA A 47 4.61 0.91 -1.06
N ALA A 48 5.66 1.19 -1.84
CA ALA A 48 5.98 2.55 -2.27
C ALA A 48 4.91 3.09 -3.24
N TRP A 49 4.41 2.23 -4.13
CA TRP A 49 3.27 2.55 -4.98
C TRP A 49 2.01 2.85 -4.15
N GLN A 50 1.66 1.99 -3.19
CA GLN A 50 0.52 2.23 -2.30
C GLN A 50 0.68 3.51 -1.47
N PHE A 51 1.89 3.86 -1.03
CA PHE A 51 2.17 5.10 -0.31
C PHE A 51 1.89 6.32 -1.18
N LEU A 52 2.42 6.36 -2.41
CA LEU A 52 2.19 7.47 -3.34
C LEU A 52 0.73 7.56 -3.78
N LEU A 53 0.06 6.44 -4.01
CA LEU A 53 -1.38 6.40 -4.29
C LEU A 53 -2.21 6.91 -3.11
N GLY A 54 -1.84 6.53 -1.89
CA GLY A 54 -2.46 7.05 -0.68
C GLY A 54 -2.34 8.58 -0.61
N LEU A 55 -1.15 9.13 -0.88
CA LEU A 55 -0.93 10.59 -0.89
C LEU A 55 -1.81 11.29 -1.94
N LEU A 56 -1.80 10.80 -3.18
CA LEU A 56 -2.60 11.36 -4.27
C LEU A 56 -4.10 11.26 -3.96
N GLN A 57 -4.58 10.10 -3.53
CA GLN A 57 -6.00 9.90 -3.21
C GLN A 57 -6.45 10.76 -2.02
N THR A 58 -5.55 11.00 -1.05
CA THR A 58 -5.87 11.74 0.19
C THR A 58 -5.77 13.25 0.03
N SER A 59 -5.02 13.79 -0.94
CA SER A 59 -4.79 15.24 -1.08
C SER A 59 -5.07 15.81 -2.46
N PHE A 60 -5.03 15.00 -3.51
CA PHE A 60 -5.05 15.45 -4.91
C PHE A 60 -6.12 14.76 -5.76
N ALA A 61 -6.97 13.92 -5.17
CA ALA A 61 -8.00 13.20 -5.92
C ALA A 61 -8.95 14.20 -6.62
N PRO A 62 -9.22 14.02 -7.92
CA PRO A 62 -10.09 14.92 -8.67
C PRO A 62 -11.53 14.79 -8.15
N LYS A 63 -12.31 15.87 -8.26
CA LYS A 63 -13.70 15.86 -7.78
C LYS A 63 -14.57 14.86 -8.53
N ASP A 64 -14.42 14.83 -9.85
CA ASP A 64 -15.23 14.08 -10.81
C ASP A 64 -14.36 13.55 -11.95
N GLN A 65 -14.95 12.69 -12.80
CA GLN A 65 -14.28 12.14 -13.97
C GLN A 65 -13.72 13.20 -14.93
N ARG A 66 -14.39 14.34 -15.11
CA ARG A 66 -13.93 15.37 -16.04
C ARG A 66 -12.57 15.94 -15.60
N ARG A 67 -12.43 16.27 -14.32
CA ARG A 67 -11.13 16.75 -13.79
C ARG A 67 -10.06 15.67 -13.80
N TRP A 68 -10.46 14.40 -13.72
CA TRP A 68 -9.55 13.28 -13.90
C TRP A 68 -8.99 13.26 -15.32
N ASP A 69 -9.86 13.44 -16.32
CA ASP A 69 -9.50 13.48 -17.74
C ASP A 69 -8.58 14.68 -18.03
N ASP A 70 -8.88 15.86 -17.48
CA ASP A 70 -8.04 17.07 -17.63
C ASP A 70 -6.58 16.79 -17.22
N ILE A 71 -6.33 16.17 -16.05
CA ILE A 71 -4.97 15.84 -15.58
C ILE A 71 -4.33 14.72 -16.43
N TRP A 72 -5.12 13.75 -16.87
CA TRP A 72 -4.62 12.67 -17.74
C TRP A 72 -4.13 13.20 -19.08
N GLU A 73 -4.83 14.17 -19.67
CA GLU A 73 -4.50 14.78 -20.95
C GLU A 73 -3.40 15.85 -20.82
N ASP A 74 -3.58 16.81 -19.91
CA ASP A 74 -2.73 18.01 -19.81
C ASP A 74 -1.46 17.78 -18.97
N GLY A 75 -1.47 16.81 -18.07
CA GLY A 75 -0.35 16.50 -17.18
C GLY A 75 -0.57 16.90 -15.72
N LEU A 76 0.31 16.39 -14.84
CA LEU A 76 0.31 16.72 -13.42
C LEU A 76 1.09 18.01 -13.16
N GLU A 77 0.41 19.10 -12.81
CA GLU A 77 1.06 20.37 -12.48
C GLU A 77 1.81 20.30 -11.14
N ALA A 78 3.13 20.53 -11.19
CA ALA A 78 4.01 20.41 -10.02
C ALA A 78 3.60 21.34 -8.86
N GLU A 79 3.28 22.60 -9.13
CA GLU A 79 2.93 23.56 -8.06
C GLU A 79 1.62 23.18 -7.36
N LYS A 80 0.59 22.76 -8.11
CA LYS A 80 -0.67 22.28 -7.53
C LYS A 80 -0.44 21.05 -6.65
N LEU A 81 0.42 20.12 -7.09
CA LEU A 81 0.79 18.96 -6.29
C LEU A 81 1.51 19.37 -5.00
N ARG A 82 2.48 20.30 -5.08
CA ARG A 82 3.20 20.81 -3.91
C ARG A 82 2.25 21.44 -2.90
N GLU A 83 1.34 22.30 -3.36
CA GLU A 83 0.32 22.95 -2.52
C GLU A 83 -0.57 21.93 -1.80
N ALA A 84 -1.04 20.91 -2.53
CA ALA A 84 -1.87 19.87 -1.96
C ALA A 84 -1.13 19.02 -0.90
N LEU A 85 0.11 18.62 -1.18
CA LEU A 85 0.91 17.84 -0.23
C LEU A 85 1.36 18.67 0.97
N LEU A 86 1.55 19.98 0.83
CA LEU A 86 1.89 20.87 1.95
C LEU A 86 0.83 20.81 3.07
N SER A 87 -0.44 20.62 2.71
CA SER A 87 -1.53 20.47 3.69
C SER A 87 -1.41 19.22 4.58
N LEU A 88 -0.57 18.26 4.18
CA LEU A 88 -0.30 17.03 4.92
C LEU A 88 1.01 17.08 5.73
N GLU A 89 1.81 18.13 5.60
CA GLU A 89 3.20 18.16 6.09
C GLU A 89 3.33 17.82 7.60
N HIS A 90 2.39 18.27 8.43
CA HIS A 90 2.39 17.97 9.87
C HIS A 90 2.20 16.48 10.18
N ALA A 91 1.60 15.70 9.26
CA ALA A 91 1.35 14.28 9.43
C ALA A 91 2.51 13.40 8.96
N PHE A 92 3.37 13.86 8.05
CA PHE A 92 4.37 13.01 7.41
C PHE A 92 5.79 13.23 7.94
N GLN A 93 5.91 13.58 9.23
CA GLN A 93 7.19 13.69 9.93
C GLN A 93 7.67 12.33 10.44
N PHE A 94 8.92 11.96 10.14
CA PHE A 94 9.55 10.73 10.62
C PHE A 94 10.78 11.04 11.47
N GLY A 95 10.78 10.58 12.73
CA GLY A 95 11.87 10.88 13.66
C GLY A 95 11.55 10.48 15.12
N PRO A 96 12.37 10.93 16.08
CA PRO A 96 12.25 10.55 17.48
C PRO A 96 11.02 11.15 18.19
N ASP A 97 10.51 12.28 17.71
CA ASP A 97 9.43 13.03 18.37
C ASP A 97 8.04 12.52 17.95
N SER A 98 7.04 12.73 18.82
CA SER A 98 5.63 12.47 18.50
C SER A 98 4.92 13.76 18.05
N PRO A 99 4.00 13.70 17.09
CA PRO A 99 3.61 12.54 16.29
C PRO A 99 4.70 12.15 15.28
N SER A 100 4.83 10.85 15.01
CA SER A 100 5.71 10.36 13.94
C SER A 100 4.99 9.35 13.06
N PHE A 101 5.23 9.45 11.76
CA PHE A 101 4.59 8.66 10.72
C PHE A 101 4.48 7.18 11.09
N MET A 102 3.25 6.70 11.23
CA MET A 102 2.87 5.31 11.51
C MET A 102 3.48 4.66 12.75
N GLN A 103 3.87 5.48 13.73
CA GLN A 103 4.35 5.01 15.03
C GLN A 103 3.29 5.25 16.11
N ASP A 104 3.30 4.42 17.16
CA ASP A 104 2.43 4.57 18.33
C ASP A 104 2.61 5.96 18.94
N PHE A 105 1.58 6.72 19.28
CA PHE A 105 1.76 8.10 19.73
C PHE A 105 2.64 8.22 20.98
N ASP A 106 2.51 7.26 21.90
CA ASP A 106 3.23 7.24 23.17
C ASP A 106 4.54 6.44 23.09
N GLU A 107 5.42 6.67 24.05
CA GLU A 107 6.57 5.78 24.26
C GLU A 107 6.10 4.42 24.78
N LEU A 108 6.58 3.35 24.15
CA LEU A 108 6.24 1.98 24.52
C LEU A 108 7.26 1.42 25.53
N LYS A 109 6.85 1.29 26.79
CA LYS A 109 7.65 0.69 27.88
C LYS A 109 7.68 -0.84 27.81
N VAL A 110 8.33 -1.37 26.79
CA VAL A 110 8.50 -2.82 26.54
C VAL A 110 9.95 -3.13 26.18
N LYS A 111 10.33 -4.41 26.22
CA LYS A 111 11.66 -4.83 25.78
C LYS A 111 11.83 -4.56 24.29
N ALA A 112 12.94 -3.91 23.92
CA ALA A 112 13.30 -3.69 22.53
C ALA A 112 13.41 -5.03 21.76
N THR A 113 12.96 -5.01 20.51
CA THR A 113 13.08 -6.07 19.53
C THR A 113 13.87 -5.58 18.32
N SER A 114 14.36 -6.52 17.51
CA SER A 114 15.06 -6.19 16.27
C SER A 114 14.15 -5.49 15.28
N ILE A 115 14.66 -4.48 14.59
CA ILE A 115 13.98 -3.79 13.50
C ILE A 115 13.67 -4.71 12.31
N ALA A 116 14.38 -5.85 12.21
CA ALA A 116 14.13 -6.85 11.18
C ALA A 116 12.68 -7.35 11.18
N SER A 117 11.98 -7.32 12.33
CA SER A 117 10.57 -7.72 12.42
C SER A 117 9.60 -6.77 11.71
N LEU A 118 10.06 -5.66 11.13
CA LEU A 118 9.29 -4.90 10.14
C LEU A 118 9.16 -5.64 8.81
N LEU A 119 10.04 -6.60 8.53
CA LEU A 119 9.99 -7.42 7.33
C LEU A 119 9.24 -8.73 7.66
N PRO A 120 8.13 -9.06 6.96
CA PRO A 120 7.33 -10.23 7.29
C PRO A 120 8.11 -11.55 7.25
N ASP A 121 9.06 -11.66 6.32
CA ASP A 121 9.92 -12.83 6.11
C ASP A 121 10.99 -13.00 7.20
N ALA A 122 11.23 -12.00 8.05
CA ALA A 122 12.23 -12.11 9.10
C ALA A 122 11.81 -13.15 10.16
N PRO A 123 12.69 -14.12 10.51
CA PRO A 123 12.33 -15.19 11.42
C PRO A 123 12.11 -14.65 12.83
N GLY A 124 10.92 -14.91 13.37
CA GLY A 124 10.58 -14.60 14.76
C GLY A 124 11.35 -15.45 15.77
N LYS A 125 11.24 -15.09 17.06
CA LYS A 125 11.94 -15.77 18.17
C LYS A 125 11.74 -17.28 18.17
N GLN A 126 10.49 -17.75 18.07
CA GLN A 126 10.18 -19.18 18.06
C GLN A 126 10.75 -19.90 16.83
N THR A 127 10.74 -19.27 15.65
CA THR A 127 11.29 -19.83 14.42
C THR A 127 12.80 -20.07 14.57
N LYS A 128 13.52 -19.11 15.16
CA LYS A 128 14.96 -19.23 15.46
C LYS A 128 15.23 -20.30 16.51
N GLU A 129 14.49 -20.31 17.62
CA GLU A 129 14.66 -21.28 18.71
C GLU A 129 14.38 -22.72 18.27
N ARG A 130 13.40 -22.92 17.39
CA ARG A 130 13.06 -24.23 16.82
C ARG A 130 13.91 -24.60 15.60
N ASN A 131 14.80 -23.70 15.16
CA ASN A 131 15.61 -23.85 13.95
C ASN A 131 14.79 -24.15 12.69
N THR A 132 13.59 -23.58 12.56
CA THR A 132 12.70 -23.79 11.40
C THR A 132 12.89 -22.73 10.31
N ASP A 133 13.96 -21.94 10.38
CA ASP A 133 14.35 -20.88 9.45
C ASP A 133 15.44 -21.35 8.45
N HIS A 134 15.41 -22.62 8.05
CA HIS A 134 16.47 -23.28 7.28
C HIS A 134 16.95 -22.56 6.01
N PHE A 135 16.05 -21.84 5.33
CA PHE A 135 16.33 -21.15 4.07
C PHE A 135 16.63 -19.66 4.25
N ILE A 136 16.56 -19.15 5.47
CA ILE A 136 16.82 -17.74 5.77
C ILE A 136 18.19 -17.62 6.37
N LYS A 137 19.07 -16.88 5.70
CA LYS A 137 20.37 -16.53 6.27
C LYS A 137 20.14 -15.58 7.44
N ARG A 138 20.37 -16.08 8.66
CA ARG A 138 20.30 -15.28 9.88
C ARG A 138 21.21 -14.06 9.78
N ASP A 139 20.79 -12.99 10.44
CA ASP A 139 21.55 -11.75 10.57
C ASP A 139 21.83 -11.01 9.24
N THR A 140 21.08 -11.34 8.19
CA THR A 140 21.13 -10.60 6.92
C THR A 140 20.48 -9.21 7.04
N THR A 141 19.45 -9.08 7.88
CA THR A 141 18.80 -7.79 8.16
C THR A 141 18.90 -7.52 9.65
N GLN A 142 19.69 -6.52 10.01
CA GLN A 142 19.87 -6.05 11.38
C GLN A 142 19.80 -4.53 11.48
N HIS A 143 20.22 -3.80 10.44
CA HIS A 143 20.42 -2.36 10.47
C HIS A 143 19.85 -1.71 9.21
N LEU A 144 18.89 -0.81 9.39
CA LEU A 144 18.20 -0.11 8.31
C LEU A 144 18.48 1.40 8.37
N CYS A 145 18.66 2.03 7.21
CA CYS A 145 18.79 3.50 7.16
C CYS A 145 17.44 4.19 7.34
N LEU A 146 17.50 5.47 7.73
CA LEU A 146 16.34 6.34 7.94
C LEU A 146 15.36 6.42 6.77
N HIS A 147 15.79 6.07 5.55
CA HIS A 147 14.93 6.12 4.36
C HIS A 147 14.23 4.78 4.09
N CYS A 148 14.81 3.65 4.50
CA CYS A 148 14.18 2.34 4.32
C CYS A 148 13.18 2.02 5.43
N VAL A 149 13.38 2.55 6.64
CA VAL A 149 12.50 2.27 7.79
C VAL A 149 11.07 2.75 7.58
N PRO A 150 10.79 3.99 7.10
CA PRO A 150 9.42 4.45 6.88
C PRO A 150 8.64 3.56 5.90
N LEU A 151 9.29 3.08 4.83
CA LEU A 151 8.65 2.18 3.87
C LEU A 151 8.40 0.78 4.42
N ALA A 152 9.36 0.24 5.18
CA ALA A 152 9.19 -1.04 5.86
C ALA A 152 8.07 -0.96 6.92
N LEU A 153 8.00 0.15 7.65
CA LEU A 153 6.94 0.45 8.62
C LEU A 153 5.58 0.55 7.92
N PHE A 154 5.48 1.28 6.82
CA PHE A 154 4.25 1.37 6.02
C PHE A 154 3.82 -0.02 5.51
N SER A 155 4.77 -0.79 4.95
CA SER A 155 4.49 -2.13 4.43
C SER A 155 3.94 -3.08 5.50
N ILE A 156 4.54 -3.12 6.69
CA ILE A 156 4.05 -4.01 7.76
C ILE A 156 2.70 -3.56 8.29
N GLN A 157 2.42 -2.26 8.40
CA GLN A 157 1.12 -1.78 8.85
C GLN A 157 0.01 -2.15 7.85
N LEU A 158 0.31 -2.08 6.55
CA LEU A 158 -0.62 -2.47 5.48
C LEU A 158 -0.86 -3.98 5.38
N ASN A 159 0.19 -4.77 5.52
CA ASN A 159 0.21 -6.18 5.10
C ASN A 159 0.45 -7.17 6.23
N ALA A 160 0.53 -6.70 7.48
CA ALA A 160 0.83 -7.54 8.64
C ALA A 160 -0.04 -8.81 8.65
N PRO A 161 0.55 -9.99 8.83
CA PRO A 161 -0.22 -11.20 9.09
C PRO A 161 -0.89 -11.10 10.46
N ILE A 162 -1.68 -12.10 10.83
CA ILE A 162 -2.06 -12.23 12.24
C ILE A 162 -0.79 -12.52 13.06
N GLY A 163 -0.59 -11.87 14.21
CA GLY A 163 0.67 -11.95 14.96
C GLY A 163 0.53 -12.52 16.38
N GLY A 164 -0.63 -13.08 16.71
CA GLY A 164 -0.94 -13.63 18.03
C GLY A 164 -1.87 -12.71 18.82
N ARG A 165 -1.99 -12.96 20.13
CA ARG A 165 -2.97 -12.25 20.97
C ARG A 165 -2.69 -10.74 21.01
N GLY A 166 -3.63 -9.96 20.48
CA GLY A 166 -3.56 -8.49 20.40
C GLY A 166 -2.66 -7.97 19.27
N TYR A 167 -2.10 -8.83 18.44
CA TYR A 167 -1.27 -8.44 17.30
C TYR A 167 -2.09 -8.57 16.01
N TYR A 168 -2.79 -7.49 15.67
CA TYR A 168 -3.77 -7.48 14.58
C TYR A 168 -3.13 -7.49 13.19
N PRO A 169 -3.77 -8.12 12.20
CA PRO A 169 -3.34 -7.98 10.83
C PRO A 169 -3.58 -6.56 10.31
N GLY A 170 -3.14 -6.31 9.06
CA GLY A 170 -3.54 -5.14 8.28
C GLY A 170 -5.06 -4.91 8.30
N LEU A 171 -5.49 -3.67 8.02
CA LEU A 171 -6.91 -3.28 7.91
C LEU A 171 -7.70 -4.17 6.92
N ARG A 172 -7.00 -4.72 5.94
CA ARG A 172 -7.52 -5.62 4.91
C ARG A 172 -7.48 -7.11 5.29
N GLY A 173 -7.14 -7.43 6.53
CA GLY A 173 -6.77 -8.78 6.97
C GLY A 173 -5.31 -9.12 6.67
N GLY A 174 -4.89 -10.34 7.05
CA GLY A 174 -3.50 -10.79 6.87
C GLY A 174 -3.22 -11.26 5.45
N GLY A 175 -2.24 -10.66 4.78
CA GLY A 175 -1.84 -10.97 3.40
C GLY A 175 -2.88 -10.64 2.34
N PRO A 176 -3.44 -9.41 2.31
CA PRO A 176 -4.41 -9.05 1.29
C PRO A 176 -3.74 -9.01 -0.08
N LEU A 177 -4.47 -9.39 -1.12
CA LEU A 177 -4.08 -9.11 -2.50
C LEU A 177 -4.32 -7.62 -2.78
N THR A 178 -3.32 -6.96 -3.36
CA THR A 178 -3.46 -5.62 -3.95
C THR A 178 -3.55 -5.79 -5.46
N THR A 179 -4.46 -5.09 -6.12
CA THR A 179 -4.58 -5.07 -7.58
C THR A 179 -4.62 -3.64 -8.08
N LEU A 180 -3.66 -3.28 -8.94
CA LEU A 180 -3.51 -1.97 -9.54
C LEU A 180 -3.63 -2.07 -11.05
N ILE A 181 -4.12 -1.02 -11.68
CA ILE A 181 -4.03 -0.82 -13.13
C ILE A 181 -2.58 -0.49 -13.48
N GLU A 182 -2.01 -1.23 -14.41
CA GLU A 182 -0.65 -1.02 -14.89
C GLU A 182 -0.68 -0.28 -16.23
N LEU A 183 0.04 0.83 -16.36
CA LEU A 183 0.21 1.50 -17.64
C LEU A 183 1.38 0.87 -18.41
N LEU A 184 1.06 0.12 -19.46
CA LEU A 184 2.05 -0.55 -20.31
C LEU A 184 2.58 0.37 -21.40
N GLU A 185 1.71 1.22 -21.96
CA GLU A 185 2.05 2.11 -23.06
C GLU A 185 1.08 3.29 -23.12
N TYR A 186 1.58 4.49 -23.39
CA TYR A 186 0.78 5.68 -23.67
C TYR A 186 1.35 6.41 -24.89
N GLN A 187 0.52 6.66 -25.89
CA GLN A 187 0.92 7.35 -27.13
C GLN A 187 2.17 6.73 -27.80
N GLY A 188 2.28 5.40 -27.79
CA GLY A 188 3.44 4.69 -28.36
C GLY A 188 4.68 4.66 -27.47
N ASN A 189 4.65 5.28 -26.28
CA ASN A 189 5.78 5.31 -25.35
C ASN A 189 5.55 4.35 -24.16
N GLN A 190 6.53 3.47 -23.91
CA GLN A 190 6.55 2.55 -22.76
C GLN A 190 7.26 3.15 -21.54
N GLN A 191 8.13 4.16 -21.73
CA GLN A 191 8.79 4.89 -20.66
C GLN A 191 7.96 6.11 -20.26
N THR A 192 6.77 5.84 -19.74
CA THR A 192 5.86 6.85 -19.22
C THR A 192 6.31 7.33 -17.83
N PRO A 193 6.07 8.61 -17.50
CA PRO A 193 6.36 9.13 -16.16
C PRO A 193 5.59 8.38 -15.07
N LEU A 194 6.20 8.24 -13.90
CA LEU A 194 5.63 7.53 -12.75
C LEU A 194 4.26 8.09 -12.34
N TRP A 195 4.09 9.41 -12.34
CA TRP A 195 2.81 10.04 -11.97
C TRP A 195 1.67 9.56 -12.87
N ARG A 196 1.92 9.38 -14.17
CA ARG A 196 0.90 8.95 -15.15
C ARG A 196 0.48 7.51 -14.87
N LYS A 197 1.43 6.66 -14.50
CA LYS A 197 1.13 5.27 -14.10
C LYS A 197 0.30 5.23 -12.80
N LEU A 198 0.61 6.08 -11.84
CA LEU A 198 -0.14 6.21 -10.59
C LEU A 198 -1.55 6.78 -10.83
N TRP A 199 -1.71 7.72 -11.75
CA TRP A 199 -2.99 8.41 -12.00
C TRP A 199 -4.12 7.47 -12.42
N LEU A 200 -3.80 6.39 -13.16
CA LEU A 200 -4.75 5.31 -13.47
C LEU A 200 -5.36 4.64 -12.24
N ASN A 201 -4.74 4.83 -11.08
CA ASN A 201 -5.18 4.26 -9.82
C ASN A 201 -5.65 5.31 -8.81
N VAL A 202 -5.75 6.58 -9.22
CA VAL A 202 -6.41 7.64 -8.44
C VAL A 202 -7.84 7.74 -8.92
N MET A 203 -8.79 7.56 -8.01
CA MET A 203 -10.20 7.58 -8.36
C MET A 203 -10.81 8.96 -8.08
N PRO A 204 -11.69 9.46 -8.96
CA PRO A 204 -12.55 10.58 -8.67
C PRO A 204 -13.31 10.44 -7.34
N GLN A 205 -13.45 11.54 -6.61
CA GLN A 205 -14.05 11.56 -5.27
C GLN A 205 -15.51 11.08 -5.26
N ASP A 206 -16.31 11.55 -6.22
CA ASP A 206 -17.76 11.28 -6.26
C ASP A 206 -18.06 9.83 -6.64
N GLU A 207 -17.32 9.27 -7.60
CA GLU A 207 -17.45 7.90 -8.08
C GLU A 207 -16.89 6.88 -7.07
N ALA A 208 -15.84 7.26 -6.33
CA ALA A 208 -15.25 6.41 -5.29
C ALA A 208 -15.96 6.50 -3.94
N ASP A 209 -16.80 7.51 -3.71
CA ASP A 209 -17.33 7.86 -2.39
C ASP A 209 -16.19 8.07 -1.35
N LEU A 210 -15.14 8.77 -1.80
CA LEU A 210 -13.94 9.12 -1.03
C LEU A 210 -13.67 10.63 -1.15
N PRO A 211 -14.54 11.48 -0.58
CA PRO A 211 -14.34 12.93 -0.61
C PRO A 211 -13.08 13.33 0.16
N LEU A 212 -12.36 14.34 -0.35
CA LEU A 212 -11.25 14.92 0.39
C LEU A 212 -11.75 15.55 1.70
N PRO A 213 -11.04 15.35 2.82
CA PRO A 213 -11.45 15.89 4.10
C PRO A 213 -11.19 17.41 4.15
N LYS A 214 -11.95 18.11 5.01
CA LYS A 214 -11.70 19.54 5.26
C LYS A 214 -10.46 19.76 6.14
N THR A 215 -10.15 18.79 6.99
CA THR A 215 -9.04 18.79 7.94
C THR A 215 -8.31 17.46 7.87
N PHE A 216 -6.99 17.51 8.00
CA PHE A 216 -6.11 16.35 7.97
C PHE A 216 -5.67 15.99 9.39
N ASP A 217 -6.54 15.30 10.12
CA ASP A 217 -6.35 14.96 11.55
C ASP A 217 -6.25 13.44 11.78
N ASP A 218 -6.40 13.01 13.03
CA ASP A 218 -6.27 11.60 13.43
C ASP A 218 -7.37 10.68 12.87
N LEU A 219 -8.48 11.24 12.39
CA LEU A 219 -9.51 10.47 11.69
C LEU A 219 -9.05 10.03 10.31
N VAL A 220 -8.07 10.72 9.72
CA VAL A 220 -7.40 10.32 8.47
C VAL A 220 -6.10 9.57 8.78
N PHE A 221 -5.26 10.14 9.66
CA PHE A 221 -3.91 9.67 9.97
C PHE A 221 -3.79 9.22 11.43
N PRO A 222 -3.91 7.92 11.75
CA PRO A 222 -4.06 7.45 13.13
C PRO A 222 -2.93 7.82 14.11
N TRP A 223 -1.74 8.17 13.62
CA TRP A 223 -0.58 8.53 14.45
C TRP A 223 -0.56 9.99 14.90
N LEU A 224 -1.55 10.80 14.52
CA LEU A 224 -1.65 12.22 14.91
C LEU A 224 -2.24 12.45 16.31
N ALA A 225 -2.78 11.41 16.95
CA ALA A 225 -3.37 11.48 18.29
C ALA A 225 -2.98 10.25 19.12
N PRO A 226 -3.20 10.25 20.45
CA PRO A 226 -3.00 9.07 21.30
C PRO A 226 -3.57 7.81 20.66
N THR A 227 -2.74 6.77 20.56
CA THR A 227 -3.08 5.59 19.75
C THR A 227 -4.27 4.86 20.32
N ARG A 228 -5.30 4.64 19.48
CA ARG A 228 -6.46 3.82 19.85
C ARG A 228 -6.02 2.39 20.12
N THR A 229 -6.47 1.82 21.22
CA THR A 229 -6.12 0.46 21.65
C THR A 229 -7.35 -0.40 21.81
N SER A 230 -7.23 -1.69 21.50
CA SER A 230 -8.26 -2.70 21.77
C SER A 230 -8.13 -3.36 23.15
N GLU A 231 -7.48 -2.70 24.11
CA GLU A 231 -7.37 -3.21 25.50
C GLU A 231 -8.73 -3.25 26.21
N LEU A 232 -9.70 -2.43 25.77
CA LEU A 232 -11.09 -2.45 26.23
C LEU A 232 -11.94 -3.37 25.34
N ASP A 233 -12.87 -4.11 25.96
CA ASP A 233 -13.78 -5.00 25.23
C ASP A 233 -14.64 -4.23 24.22
N GLY A 234 -14.70 -4.73 22.99
CA GLY A 234 -15.49 -4.13 21.90
C GLY A 234 -14.87 -2.90 21.24
N ALA A 235 -13.65 -2.49 21.62
CA ALA A 235 -12.94 -1.38 20.98
C ALA A 235 -12.42 -1.76 19.58
N VAL A 236 -13.30 -1.66 18.60
CA VAL A 236 -13.02 -1.83 17.16
C VAL A 236 -13.12 -0.49 16.44
N VAL A 237 -12.46 -0.37 15.29
CA VAL A 237 -12.55 0.79 14.40
C VAL A 237 -13.23 0.37 13.10
N THR A 238 -14.37 0.99 12.81
CA THR A 238 -15.11 0.87 11.54
C THR A 238 -14.97 2.15 10.72
N ASP A 239 -15.32 2.09 9.44
CA ASP A 239 -15.29 3.24 8.52
C ASP A 239 -16.37 4.30 8.83
N GLU A 240 -17.36 3.98 9.66
CA GLU A 240 -18.34 4.93 10.18
C GLU A 240 -17.79 5.83 11.30
N GLN A 241 -16.71 5.42 11.97
CA GLN A 241 -16.15 6.11 13.13
C GLN A 241 -14.99 7.06 12.79
N VAL A 242 -14.48 6.99 11.55
CA VAL A 242 -13.29 7.72 11.09
C VAL A 242 -13.49 8.15 9.63
N ASN A 243 -12.48 8.80 9.04
CA ASN A 243 -12.51 9.09 7.61
C ASN A 243 -12.21 7.82 6.80
N LYS A 244 -12.98 7.56 5.73
CA LYS A 244 -12.79 6.40 4.83
C LYS A 244 -11.39 6.34 4.19
N LEU A 245 -10.72 7.48 4.02
CA LEU A 245 -9.34 7.54 3.52
C LEU A 245 -8.32 6.88 4.45
N GLN A 246 -8.67 6.65 5.72
CA GLN A 246 -7.86 5.85 6.63
C GLN A 246 -7.64 4.41 6.12
N ALA A 247 -8.42 3.95 5.13
CA ALA A 247 -8.11 2.71 4.40
C ALA A 247 -6.66 2.66 3.91
N TYR A 248 -6.12 3.77 3.39
CA TYR A 248 -4.73 3.87 2.91
C TYR A 248 -3.69 3.97 4.04
N TRP A 249 -4.12 4.27 5.27
CA TRP A 249 -3.25 4.69 6.37
C TRP A 249 -3.46 3.89 7.65
N GLY A 250 -4.09 2.71 7.55
CA GLY A 250 -4.36 1.84 8.69
C GLY A 250 -3.09 1.54 9.49
N MET A 251 -3.18 1.65 10.82
CA MET A 251 -2.04 1.50 11.74
C MET A 251 -2.35 0.46 12.85
N PRO A 252 -2.57 -0.82 12.50
CA PRO A 252 -3.00 -1.84 13.45
C PRO A 252 -1.92 -2.23 14.48
N ARG A 253 -0.64 -2.04 14.16
CA ARG A 253 0.49 -2.41 15.03
C ARG A 253 1.00 -1.22 15.80
N ARG A 254 1.22 -1.40 17.10
CA ARG A 254 1.85 -0.41 17.97
C ARG A 254 3.36 -0.56 17.90
N ILE A 255 4.01 0.29 17.11
CA ILE A 255 5.45 0.24 16.84
C ILE A 255 6.07 1.59 17.20
N ARG A 256 7.24 1.56 17.85
CA ARG A 256 8.10 2.74 18.04
C ARG A 256 9.54 2.42 17.70
N ILE A 257 10.14 3.18 16.81
CA ILE A 257 11.52 3.00 16.38
C ILE A 257 12.48 3.58 17.43
N ASP A 258 13.58 2.89 17.72
CA ASP A 258 14.64 3.41 18.58
C ASP A 258 15.62 4.26 17.76
N PHE A 259 15.55 5.58 17.94
CA PHE A 259 16.48 6.55 17.34
C PHE A 259 17.68 6.88 18.24
N LYS A 260 17.79 6.29 19.44
CA LYS A 260 18.90 6.54 20.38
C LYS A 260 20.05 5.57 20.12
N THR A 261 19.73 4.31 19.83
CA THR A 261 20.73 3.25 19.59
C THR A 261 21.02 3.11 18.11
N THR A 262 22.10 3.75 17.62
CA THR A 262 22.50 3.70 16.21
C THR A 262 23.90 3.19 15.97
N SER A 263 24.13 2.74 14.74
CA SER A 263 25.42 2.25 14.26
C SER A 263 25.79 2.85 12.91
N ILE A 264 27.09 2.87 12.62
CA ILE A 264 27.65 3.27 11.32
C ILE A 264 27.83 2.02 10.47
N GLY A 265 27.43 2.06 9.21
CA GLY A 265 27.61 0.93 8.30
C GLY A 265 26.83 1.09 7.01
N ASN A 266 26.45 -0.03 6.40
CA ASN A 266 25.58 -0.07 5.23
C ASN A 266 24.18 -0.54 5.63
N CYS A 267 23.15 0.05 5.00
CA CYS A 267 21.78 -0.40 5.17
C CYS A 267 21.58 -1.78 4.54
N ASP A 268 20.99 -2.71 5.29
CA ASP A 268 20.79 -4.08 4.82
C ASP A 268 19.73 -4.22 3.72
N ILE A 269 18.90 -3.19 3.50
CA ILE A 269 17.90 -3.16 2.40
C ILE A 269 18.47 -2.53 1.13
N CYS A 270 19.02 -1.32 1.22
CA CYS A 270 19.44 -0.55 0.04
C CYS A 270 20.94 -0.52 -0.21
N GLY A 271 21.75 -1.11 0.67
CA GLY A 271 23.21 -1.16 0.58
C GLY A 271 23.93 0.18 0.78
N ARG A 272 23.20 1.30 0.92
CA ARG A 272 23.80 2.62 1.07
C ARG A 272 24.43 2.78 2.45
N GLN A 273 25.60 3.42 2.47
CA GLN A 273 26.28 3.79 3.69
C GLN A 273 25.46 4.84 4.48
N SER A 274 25.46 4.71 5.80
CA SER A 274 24.85 5.64 6.74
C SER A 274 25.64 5.67 8.04
N ASP A 275 25.69 6.84 8.65
CA ASP A 275 26.27 7.10 9.96
C ASP A 275 25.27 6.88 11.13
N ALA A 276 24.00 6.63 10.82
CA ALA A 276 22.92 6.50 11.79
C ALA A 276 21.92 5.42 11.38
N LEU A 277 22.39 4.17 11.30
CA LEU A 277 21.52 3.02 11.07
C LEU A 277 20.71 2.67 12.32
N LEU A 278 19.45 2.33 12.11
CA LEU A 278 18.50 1.92 13.13
C LEU A 278 18.45 0.39 13.21
N GLY A 279 18.57 -0.17 14.41
CA GLY A 279 18.58 -1.64 14.61
C GLY A 279 17.49 -2.16 15.54
N LEU A 280 16.84 -1.29 16.30
CA LEU A 280 15.92 -1.65 17.39
C LEU A 280 14.59 -0.92 17.26
N MET A 281 13.55 -1.54 17.82
CA MET A 281 12.22 -0.94 17.98
C MET A 281 11.50 -1.54 19.18
N SER A 282 10.48 -0.85 19.68
CA SER A 282 9.48 -1.36 20.61
C SER A 282 8.23 -1.79 19.86
N LEU A 283 7.69 -2.95 20.21
CA LEU A 283 6.47 -3.51 19.63
C LEU A 283 5.55 -3.95 20.78
N LYS A 284 4.33 -3.40 20.84
CA LYS A 284 3.32 -3.75 21.84
C LYS A 284 2.06 -4.31 21.18
N ASN A 285 1.40 -5.25 21.85
CA ASN A 285 0.10 -5.78 21.43
C ASN A 285 -1.05 -4.81 21.79
N TYR A 286 -2.25 -5.17 21.36
CA TYR A 286 -3.51 -4.43 21.51
C TYR A 286 -3.48 -3.06 20.83
N GLY A 287 -3.07 -3.04 19.56
CA GLY A 287 -3.22 -1.87 18.68
C GLY A 287 -4.64 -1.69 18.15
N VAL A 288 -4.76 -1.00 17.02
CA VAL A 288 -6.07 -0.72 16.41
C VAL A 288 -6.64 -1.99 15.79
N GLN A 289 -7.85 -2.37 16.21
CA GLN A 289 -8.58 -3.49 15.63
C GLN A 289 -9.59 -2.99 14.59
N TYR A 290 -9.23 -3.10 13.32
CA TYR A 290 -10.10 -2.73 12.20
C TYR A 290 -11.10 -3.84 11.88
N VAL A 291 -12.38 -3.49 11.69
CA VAL A 291 -13.46 -4.45 11.40
C VAL A 291 -14.39 -3.89 10.31
N MET A 292 -14.88 -4.75 9.41
CA MET A 292 -15.77 -4.42 8.28
C MET A 292 -15.23 -3.41 7.26
N TRP A 293 -13.92 -3.32 7.07
CA TRP A 293 -13.34 -2.39 6.10
C TRP A 293 -13.28 -2.93 4.67
N ARG A 294 -13.50 -2.01 3.71
CA ARG A 294 -13.21 -2.22 2.28
C ARG A 294 -12.13 -1.26 1.82
N HIS A 295 -11.05 -1.82 1.32
CA HIS A 295 -9.92 -1.06 0.81
C HIS A 295 -10.02 -0.93 -0.72
N PRO A 296 -9.88 0.27 -1.28
CA PRO A 296 -10.13 0.49 -2.71
C PRO A 296 -9.20 -0.27 -3.67
N LEU A 297 -8.00 -0.61 -3.20
CA LEU A 297 -6.98 -1.35 -3.98
C LEU A 297 -7.02 -2.88 -3.80
N THR A 298 -8.01 -3.41 -3.09
CA THR A 298 -8.09 -4.86 -2.79
C THR A 298 -9.38 -5.45 -3.34
N PRO A 299 -9.31 -6.60 -4.03
CA PRO A 299 -10.49 -7.34 -4.43
C PRO A 299 -11.05 -8.14 -3.24
N TYR A 300 -12.36 -8.38 -3.30
CA TYR A 300 -13.12 -9.03 -2.24
C TYR A 300 -14.01 -10.14 -2.80
N ARG A 301 -14.42 -11.06 -1.92
CA ARG A 301 -15.41 -12.10 -2.21
C ARG A 301 -16.53 -12.02 -1.20
N LEU A 302 -17.77 -12.10 -1.69
CA LEU A 302 -18.95 -12.24 -0.86
C LEU A 302 -19.49 -13.66 -1.02
N PRO A 303 -19.55 -14.49 0.04
CA PRO A 303 -20.16 -15.81 -0.04
C PRO A 303 -21.62 -15.73 -0.51
N LEU A 304 -22.02 -16.64 -1.40
CA LEU A 304 -23.42 -16.78 -1.83
C LEU A 304 -24.31 -17.42 -0.75
N LYS A 305 -23.69 -18.07 0.24
CA LYS A 305 -24.40 -18.62 1.39
C LYS A 305 -24.88 -17.49 2.30
N GLU A 306 -26.14 -17.54 2.71
CA GLU A 306 -26.72 -16.56 3.65
C GLU A 306 -25.90 -16.41 4.93
N GLY A 307 -25.73 -15.16 5.38
CA GLY A 307 -25.00 -14.80 6.60
C GLY A 307 -23.48 -14.83 6.48
N GLY A 308 -22.92 -15.01 5.28
CA GLY A 308 -21.47 -14.94 5.06
C GLY A 308 -20.96 -13.51 4.93
N ASP A 309 -19.98 -13.13 5.75
CA ASP A 309 -19.29 -11.85 5.61
C ASP A 309 -18.38 -11.83 4.38
N PHE A 310 -18.22 -10.66 3.76
CA PHE A 310 -17.25 -10.50 2.68
C PHE A 310 -15.82 -10.56 3.23
N TYR A 311 -14.89 -11.08 2.44
CA TYR A 311 -13.48 -11.20 2.84
C TYR A 311 -12.55 -10.79 1.70
N SER A 312 -11.38 -10.29 2.06
CA SER A 312 -10.35 -9.93 1.08
C SER A 312 -9.83 -11.16 0.35
N VAL A 313 -9.63 -11.02 -0.96
CA VAL A 313 -8.90 -12.02 -1.72
C VAL A 313 -7.45 -12.02 -1.25
N LYS A 314 -6.88 -13.21 -1.09
CA LYS A 314 -5.50 -13.41 -0.65
C LYS A 314 -4.75 -14.24 -1.69
N PRO A 315 -3.46 -13.98 -1.93
CA PRO A 315 -2.62 -14.91 -2.66
C PRO A 315 -2.71 -16.32 -2.07
N GLN A 316 -2.68 -17.33 -2.92
CA GLN A 316 -2.75 -18.74 -2.54
C GLN A 316 -1.45 -19.46 -2.96
N PRO A 317 -1.12 -20.61 -2.36
CA PRO A 317 0.03 -21.39 -2.80
C PRO A 317 -0.14 -21.79 -4.27
N GLY A 318 0.87 -21.48 -5.08
CA GLY A 318 0.84 -21.60 -6.54
C GLY A 318 0.49 -20.29 -7.27
N GLY A 319 0.19 -19.21 -6.54
CA GLY A 319 -0.16 -17.91 -7.08
C GLY A 319 -1.58 -17.85 -7.65
N LEU A 320 -1.90 -16.77 -8.34
CA LEU A 320 -3.16 -16.61 -9.07
C LEU A 320 -3.06 -17.34 -10.41
N ILE A 321 -3.99 -18.27 -10.66
CA ILE A 321 -4.08 -18.97 -11.95
C ILE A 321 -5.10 -18.27 -12.85
N TRP A 322 -5.05 -18.55 -14.17
CA TRP A 322 -5.93 -17.92 -15.18
C TRP A 322 -7.41 -17.85 -14.78
N ARG A 323 -7.92 -18.89 -14.11
CA ARG A 323 -9.32 -18.96 -13.66
C ARG A 323 -9.68 -17.87 -12.65
N ASP A 324 -8.73 -17.44 -11.83
CA ASP A 324 -8.97 -16.42 -10.80
C ASP A 324 -9.05 -15.01 -11.40
N TRP A 325 -8.55 -14.81 -12.62
CA TRP A 325 -8.34 -13.47 -13.20
C TRP A 325 -9.65 -12.74 -13.50
N LEU A 326 -10.68 -13.46 -13.97
CA LEU A 326 -11.97 -12.86 -14.28
C LEU A 326 -12.59 -12.17 -13.05
N GLY A 327 -12.46 -12.77 -11.87
CA GLY A 327 -12.95 -12.19 -10.61
C GLY A 327 -12.15 -10.99 -10.11
N LEU A 328 -10.97 -10.72 -10.69
CA LEU A 328 -10.14 -9.55 -10.36
C LEU A 328 -10.43 -8.36 -11.27
N ILE A 329 -11.11 -8.57 -12.41
CA ILE A 329 -11.35 -7.53 -13.42
C ILE A 329 -12.83 -7.19 -13.59
N GLU A 330 -13.74 -8.16 -13.39
CA GLU A 330 -15.18 -7.96 -13.50
C GLU A 330 -15.93 -8.44 -12.26
N VAL A 331 -17.03 -7.76 -11.96
CA VAL A 331 -18.00 -8.28 -11.00
C VAL A 331 -18.67 -9.50 -11.63
N GLY A 332 -18.65 -10.62 -10.92
CA GLY A 332 -19.22 -11.86 -11.42
C GLY A 332 -19.49 -12.86 -10.29
N ASN A 333 -20.02 -14.02 -10.65
CA ASN A 333 -20.25 -15.10 -9.70
C ASN A 333 -19.32 -16.27 -10.01
N SER A 334 -18.58 -16.72 -8.99
CA SER A 334 -17.97 -18.03 -8.96
C SER A 334 -18.92 -19.04 -8.31
N LYS A 335 -18.49 -20.30 -8.20
CA LYS A 335 -19.34 -21.39 -7.69
C LYS A 335 -19.97 -21.08 -6.31
N ASN A 336 -19.23 -20.39 -5.45
CA ASN A 336 -19.63 -20.17 -4.05
C ASN A 336 -19.63 -18.69 -3.64
N ASN A 337 -19.15 -17.78 -4.49
CA ASN A 337 -18.98 -16.38 -4.12
C ASN A 337 -19.40 -15.45 -5.26
N THR A 338 -19.84 -14.24 -4.92
CA THR A 338 -19.74 -13.09 -5.81
C THR A 338 -18.32 -12.53 -5.71
N GLU A 339 -17.64 -12.44 -6.85
CA GLU A 339 -16.32 -11.87 -7.02
C GLU A 339 -16.44 -10.36 -7.22
N LEU A 340 -15.67 -9.59 -6.45
CA LEU A 340 -15.67 -8.14 -6.47
C LEU A 340 -14.22 -7.68 -6.75
N PRO A 341 -13.93 -7.15 -7.95
CA PRO A 341 -12.67 -6.47 -8.23
C PRO A 341 -12.38 -5.36 -7.22
N ALA A 342 -11.11 -4.99 -7.11
CA ALA A 342 -10.76 -3.76 -6.39
C ALA A 342 -11.53 -2.57 -7.00
N GLN A 343 -11.95 -1.64 -6.14
CA GLN A 343 -12.75 -0.48 -6.56
C GLN A 343 -12.06 0.31 -7.68
N VAL A 344 -10.74 0.46 -7.59
CA VAL A 344 -9.92 1.13 -8.62
C VAL A 344 -10.02 0.43 -9.98
N VAL A 345 -10.09 -0.90 -10.00
CA VAL A 345 -10.22 -1.68 -11.24
C VAL A 345 -11.64 -1.56 -11.79
N LYS A 346 -12.64 -1.60 -10.90
CA LYS A 346 -14.05 -1.46 -11.27
C LYS A 346 -14.36 -0.09 -11.88
N LEU A 347 -13.78 0.98 -11.33
CA LEU A 347 -14.05 2.35 -11.76
C LEU A 347 -13.26 2.76 -13.00
N LEU A 348 -12.20 2.04 -13.36
CA LEU A 348 -11.46 2.34 -14.58
C LEU A 348 -12.32 2.07 -15.82
N ASN A 349 -12.79 3.14 -16.46
CA ASN A 349 -13.41 3.05 -17.78
C ASN A 349 -12.34 3.06 -18.88
N ALA A 350 -11.65 1.94 -19.04
CA ALA A 350 -10.49 1.90 -19.92
C ALA A 350 -10.83 2.01 -21.42
N SER A 351 -12.09 1.82 -21.82
CA SER A 351 -12.57 2.09 -23.18
C SER A 351 -12.49 3.57 -23.57
N ASN A 352 -12.38 4.49 -22.61
CA ASN A 352 -12.20 5.91 -22.87
C ASN A 352 -10.71 6.33 -23.00
N LEU A 353 -9.76 5.44 -22.67
CA LEU A 353 -8.33 5.75 -22.71
C LEU A 353 -7.75 5.53 -24.12
N LYS A 354 -7.85 6.56 -24.97
CA LYS A 354 -7.30 6.54 -26.34
C LYS A 354 -5.78 6.30 -26.31
N GLN A 355 -5.27 5.53 -27.28
CA GLN A 355 -3.83 5.26 -27.47
C GLN A 355 -3.11 4.78 -26.19
N THR A 356 -3.82 4.07 -25.33
CA THR A 356 -3.31 3.61 -24.05
C THR A 356 -3.43 2.09 -24.00
N ARG A 357 -2.35 1.42 -23.58
CA ARG A 357 -2.38 -0.02 -23.27
C ARG A 357 -2.18 -0.17 -21.78
N VAL A 358 -3.11 -0.89 -21.15
CA VAL A 358 -3.06 -1.14 -19.72
C VAL A 358 -3.09 -2.63 -19.42
N GLY A 359 -2.54 -2.98 -18.26
CA GLY A 359 -2.58 -4.28 -17.65
C GLY A 359 -3.14 -4.20 -16.24
N LEU A 360 -3.11 -5.32 -15.54
CA LEU A 360 -3.35 -5.41 -14.12
C LEU A 360 -2.10 -5.97 -13.44
N TRP A 361 -1.70 -5.30 -12.37
CA TRP A 361 -0.62 -5.70 -11.48
C TRP A 361 -1.23 -6.15 -10.16
N GLY A 362 -1.20 -7.46 -9.92
CA GLY A 362 -1.70 -8.10 -8.71
C GLY A 362 -0.56 -8.62 -7.85
N PHE A 363 -0.48 -8.21 -6.58
CA PHE A 363 0.61 -8.62 -5.70
C PHE A 363 0.21 -8.74 -4.22
N GLY A 364 0.93 -9.56 -3.47
CA GLY A 364 0.77 -9.69 -2.02
C GLY A 364 1.50 -10.88 -1.43
N PHE A 365 1.50 -10.96 -0.10
CA PHE A 365 2.03 -12.10 0.63
C PHE A 365 1.01 -13.21 0.77
N ASP A 366 1.46 -14.44 0.56
CA ASP A 366 0.78 -15.64 1.02
C ASP A 366 1.26 -16.02 2.43
N PHE A 367 0.33 -16.04 3.38
CA PHE A 367 0.60 -16.43 4.76
C PHE A 367 -0.15 -17.71 5.14
N GLU A 368 0.52 -18.53 5.95
CA GLU A 368 -0.11 -19.54 6.78
C GLU A 368 -0.01 -19.09 8.24
N ASP A 369 -1.13 -18.61 8.79
CA ASP A 369 -1.18 -17.84 10.05
C ASP A 369 -0.19 -16.67 10.08
N MET A 370 0.90 -16.80 10.83
CA MET A 370 1.95 -15.78 10.97
C MET A 370 3.16 -16.04 10.07
N LYS A 371 3.18 -17.18 9.36
CA LYS A 371 4.33 -17.62 8.57
C LYS A 371 4.17 -17.16 7.14
N VAL A 372 5.20 -16.50 6.61
CA VAL A 372 5.26 -16.16 5.19
C VAL A 372 5.62 -17.41 4.41
N ARG A 373 4.84 -17.72 3.38
CA ARG A 373 5.17 -18.78 2.42
C ARG A 373 5.84 -18.21 1.19
N CYS A 374 5.26 -17.15 0.61
CA CYS A 374 5.77 -16.55 -0.62
C CYS A 374 5.27 -15.12 -0.79
N TRP A 375 6.01 -14.31 -1.55
CA TRP A 375 5.49 -13.12 -2.21
C TRP A 375 5.02 -13.51 -3.60
N TYR A 376 3.76 -13.25 -3.92
CA TYR A 376 3.22 -13.45 -5.26
C TYR A 376 3.02 -12.12 -5.96
N GLU A 377 3.38 -12.09 -7.24
CA GLU A 377 3.28 -10.93 -8.11
C GLU A 377 2.94 -11.39 -9.53
N HIS A 378 1.94 -10.75 -10.11
CA HIS A 378 1.39 -11.09 -11.41
C HIS A 378 1.12 -9.81 -12.20
N HIS A 379 1.61 -9.79 -13.44
CA HIS A 379 1.33 -8.75 -14.42
C HIS A 379 0.59 -9.40 -15.59
N PHE A 380 -0.57 -8.88 -15.95
CA PHE A 380 -1.35 -9.44 -17.05
C PHE A 380 -2.04 -8.35 -17.88
N PRO A 381 -2.17 -8.55 -19.19
CA PRO A 381 -2.82 -7.57 -20.05
C PRO A 381 -4.32 -7.48 -19.74
N LEU A 382 -4.87 -6.27 -19.73
CA LEU A 382 -6.32 -6.06 -19.70
C LEU A 382 -6.84 -5.96 -21.13
N LEU A 383 -7.68 -6.92 -21.52
CA LEU A 383 -8.34 -6.91 -22.84
C LEU A 383 -9.59 -6.05 -22.77
N LEU A 384 -9.44 -4.78 -23.09
CA LEU A 384 -10.46 -3.76 -22.90
C LEU A 384 -11.29 -3.55 -24.15
N ASN A 385 -12.00 -4.60 -24.56
CA ASN A 385 -13.11 -4.47 -25.49
C ASN A 385 -14.40 -4.81 -24.75
N LYS A 386 -14.83 -3.94 -23.84
CA LYS A 386 -16.22 -3.92 -23.33
C LYS A 386 -17.13 -3.35 -24.41
N LYS A 387 -17.24 -4.02 -25.57
CA LYS A 387 -18.34 -3.76 -26.50
C LYS A 387 -19.55 -4.51 -25.98
N GLU A 388 -20.41 -3.83 -25.23
CA GLU A 388 -21.71 -4.34 -24.78
C GLU A 388 -22.64 -4.78 -25.93
N ASP A 389 -22.32 -4.46 -27.20
CA ASP A 389 -23.22 -4.66 -28.34
C ASP A 389 -22.89 -5.81 -29.31
N LEU A 390 -21.81 -6.58 -29.12
CA LEU A 390 -21.45 -7.63 -30.09
C LEU A 390 -21.89 -9.05 -29.72
N ILE A 391 -22.23 -9.32 -28.46
CA ILE A 391 -22.65 -10.67 -28.05
C ILE A 391 -24.15 -10.90 -28.32
N ASN A 392 -24.98 -9.86 -28.31
CA ASN A 392 -26.43 -9.99 -28.53
C ASN A 392 -26.85 -10.09 -30.02
N ARG A 393 -25.94 -9.90 -30.98
CA ARG A 393 -26.25 -10.01 -32.43
C ARG A 393 -25.82 -11.33 -33.08
N ALA A 394 -25.09 -12.20 -32.38
CA ALA A 394 -24.66 -13.48 -32.93
C ALA A 394 -25.67 -14.63 -32.73
N PHE A 395 -26.73 -14.41 -31.94
CA PHE A 395 -27.74 -15.43 -31.62
C PHE A 395 -29.17 -15.05 -31.98
N LEU A 396 -29.38 -13.92 -32.66
CA LEU A 396 -30.69 -13.48 -33.11
C LEU A 396 -30.60 -12.88 -34.51
N GLU A 397 -30.58 -13.75 -35.51
CA GLU A 397 -31.21 -13.58 -36.83
C GLU A 397 -31.06 -14.90 -37.63
N PRO A 398 -32.01 -15.26 -38.51
CA PRO A 398 -33.05 -16.27 -38.27
C PRO A 398 -32.69 -17.73 -38.57
#